data_AF-A0A7S1RFS6-F1
#
_entry.id   AF-A0A7S1RFS6-F1
#
_cell.length_a   1.000
_cell.length_b   1.000
_cell.length_c   1.000
_cell.angle_alpha   90.00
_cell.angle_beta   90.00
_cell.angle_gamma   90.00
#
_symmetry.space_group_name_H-M   'P 1'
#
loop_
_entity.id
_entity.type
_entity.pdbx_description
1 polymer ?
#
loop_
_entity_poly.entity_id
_entity_poly.type
_entity_poly.pdbx_seq_one_letter_code
_entity_poly.pdbx_strand_id
1 'polypeptide(L)'
;GLALAFVAFEWLKQTRRFSIEILVIVVTVYGSFFVAEHSQVKVSGVLAVVVFGFFMSARGHFALNIEESNRHHSVIRFLALLSNEAIFLLAGVVSFKVLLTGYSSFKPQDWLELVFLYFVIHGTRALILLLSFPLLRRWGYGCSVKEALVCLFGGLRGAVGLAMALMVEHDSRLDDSTRARIAFHTSG
;
A
#
# COMPACT_ATOMS: atom_id res chain seq x y z
N GLY A 1 -12.80 7.59 -5.04
CA GLY A 1 -11.52 7.95 -5.67
C GLY A 1 -11.69 9.07 -6.67
N LEU A 2 -11.95 8.76 -7.95
CA LEU A 2 -11.98 9.74 -9.06
C LEU A 2 -12.89 10.95 -8.83
N ALA A 3 -14.12 10.76 -8.34
CA ALA A 3 -15.05 11.87 -8.11
C ALA A 3 -14.49 12.89 -7.10
N LEU A 4 -13.95 12.42 -5.97
CA LEU A 4 -13.30 13.27 -4.96
C LEU A 4 -12.03 13.92 -5.51
N ALA A 5 -11.28 13.21 -6.37
CA ALA A 5 -10.11 13.77 -7.04
C ALA A 5 -10.48 14.94 -7.96
N PHE A 6 -11.60 14.85 -8.68
CA PHE A 6 -12.08 15.92 -9.53
C PHE A 6 -12.51 17.15 -8.71
N VAL A 7 -13.22 16.94 -7.60
CA VAL A 7 -13.61 18.02 -6.67
C VAL A 7 -12.37 18.72 -6.10
N ALA A 8 -11.39 17.96 -5.62
CA ALA A 8 -10.16 18.50 -5.08
C ALA A 8 -9.33 19.25 -6.14
N PHE A 9 -9.30 18.74 -7.38
CA PHE A 9 -8.63 19.39 -8.49
C PHE A 9 -9.23 20.75 -8.82
N GLU A 10 -10.57 20.86 -8.84
CA GLU A 10 -11.23 22.14 -9.08
C GLU A 10 -11.00 23.13 -7.94
N TRP A 11 -10.95 22.64 -6.70
CA TRP A 11 -10.61 23.46 -5.53
C TRP A 11 -9.16 23.95 -5.56
N LEU A 12 -8.22 23.08 -5.94
CA LEU A 12 -6.80 23.43 -6.05
C LEU A 12 -6.56 24.54 -7.09
N LYS A 13 -7.26 24.53 -8.23
CA LYS A 13 -7.13 25.60 -9.25
C LYS A 13 -7.47 27.00 -8.73
N GLN A 14 -8.39 27.09 -7.76
CA GLN A 14 -8.85 28.37 -7.22
C GLN A 14 -7.85 28.97 -6.22
N THR A 15 -6.88 28.17 -5.74
CA THR A 15 -5.92 28.60 -4.72
C THR A 15 -4.50 28.59 -5.27
N ARG A 16 -3.68 29.58 -4.89
CA ARG A 16 -2.26 29.71 -5.33
C ARG A 16 -1.27 29.75 -4.17
N ARG A 17 -1.75 29.50 -2.95
CA ARG A 17 -0.95 29.54 -1.73
C ARG A 17 -0.52 28.13 -1.36
N PHE A 18 0.78 27.89 -1.34
CA PHE A 18 1.41 26.61 -1.00
C PHE A 18 0.80 25.92 0.23
N SER A 19 0.66 26.65 1.34
CA SER A 19 0.16 26.07 2.60
C SER A 19 -1.27 25.54 2.49
N ILE A 20 -2.11 26.21 1.69
CA ILE A 20 -3.49 25.79 1.48
C ILE A 20 -3.53 24.61 0.49
N GLU A 21 -2.69 24.61 -0.54
CA GLU A 21 -2.58 23.50 -1.50
C GLU A 21 -2.22 22.18 -0.80
N ILE A 22 -1.20 22.18 0.08
CA ILE A 22 -0.85 21.00 0.90
C ILE A 22 -2.01 20.59 1.80
N LEU A 23 -2.67 21.54 2.46
CA LEU A 23 -3.79 21.26 3.34
C LEU A 23 -4.95 20.59 2.59
N VAL A 24 -5.31 21.10 1.40
CA VAL A 24 -6.35 20.52 0.54
C VAL A 24 -5.97 19.10 0.12
N ILE A 25 -4.71 18.84 -0.25
CA ILE A 25 -4.23 17.49 -0.59
C ILE A 25 -4.40 16.55 0.61
N VAL A 26 -3.88 16.92 1.78
CA VAL A 26 -3.92 16.08 2.98
C VAL A 26 -5.36 15.82 3.43
N VAL A 27 -6.20 16.86 3.47
CA VAL A 27 -7.63 16.73 3.80
C VAL A 27 -8.35 15.82 2.79
N THR A 28 -8.03 15.93 1.50
CA THR A 28 -8.64 15.07 0.48
C THR A 28 -8.19 13.61 0.62
N VAL A 29 -6.92 13.36 0.95
CA VAL A 29 -6.41 12.00 1.20
C VAL A 29 -7.20 11.34 2.33
N TYR A 30 -7.24 11.95 3.51
CA TYR A 30 -7.99 11.41 4.65
C TYR A 30 -9.50 11.38 4.40
N GLY A 31 -10.06 12.45 3.83
CA GLY A 31 -11.48 12.52 3.48
C GLY A 31 -11.89 11.43 2.50
N SER A 32 -11.05 11.10 1.51
CA SER A 32 -11.34 10.03 0.55
C SER A 32 -11.33 8.65 1.17
N PHE A 33 -10.50 8.42 2.19
CA PHE A 33 -10.50 7.19 2.97
C PHE A 33 -11.79 7.08 3.80
N PHE A 34 -12.12 8.10 4.60
CA PHE A 34 -13.30 8.08 5.47
C PHE A 34 -14.62 8.00 4.69
N VAL A 35 -14.74 8.72 3.58
CA VAL A 35 -15.95 8.68 2.73
C VAL A 35 -16.13 7.29 2.10
N ALA A 36 -15.04 6.65 1.68
CA ALA A 36 -15.11 5.32 1.07
C ALA A 36 -15.47 4.22 2.08
N GLU A 37 -14.92 4.29 3.31
CA GLU A 37 -15.22 3.34 4.39
C GLU A 37 -16.55 3.62 5.09
N HIS A 38 -17.22 4.74 4.78
CA HIS A 38 -18.50 5.06 5.38
C HIS A 38 -19.51 3.93 5.17
N SER A 39 -20.37 3.71 6.17
CA SER A 39 -21.26 2.55 6.31
C SER A 39 -22.22 2.35 5.12
N GLN A 40 -22.50 3.40 4.37
CA GLN A 40 -23.36 3.40 3.19
C GLN A 40 -22.64 3.01 1.89
N VAL A 41 -21.35 3.32 1.78
CA VAL A 41 -20.55 3.13 0.54
C VAL A 41 -19.86 1.77 0.55
N LYS A 42 -19.29 1.34 1.70
CA LYS A 42 -18.62 0.03 1.87
C LYS A 42 -17.61 -0.32 0.77
N VAL A 43 -16.88 0.67 0.25
CA VAL A 43 -15.81 0.48 -0.75
C VAL A 43 -14.44 0.58 -0.07
N SER A 44 -13.42 -0.06 -0.64
CA SER A 44 -12.05 0.04 -0.12
C SER A 44 -11.55 1.50 -0.08
N GLY A 45 -11.32 2.01 1.13
CA GLY A 45 -10.74 3.34 1.34
C GLY A 45 -9.31 3.45 0.81
N VAL A 46 -8.49 2.42 1.02
CA VAL A 46 -7.12 2.36 0.49
C VAL A 46 -7.12 2.50 -1.03
N LEU A 47 -7.97 1.74 -1.73
CA LEU A 47 -8.06 1.84 -3.20
C LEU A 47 -8.57 3.22 -3.64
N ALA A 48 -9.51 3.82 -2.90
CA ALA A 48 -10.01 5.16 -3.21
C ALA A 48 -8.91 6.23 -3.14
N VAL A 49 -8.02 6.15 -2.13
CA VAL A 49 -6.85 7.02 -1.97
C VAL A 49 -5.82 6.77 -3.09
N VAL A 50 -5.56 5.52 -3.44
CA VAL A 50 -4.63 5.17 -4.54
C VAL A 50 -5.11 5.76 -5.86
N VAL A 51 -6.41 5.65 -6.15
CA VAL A 51 -7.01 6.24 -7.36
C VAL A 51 -6.92 7.77 -7.35
N PHE A 52 -7.09 8.41 -6.19
CA PHE A 52 -6.85 9.85 -6.02
C PHE A 52 -5.39 10.21 -6.33
N GLY A 53 -4.43 9.47 -5.77
CA GLY A 53 -3.01 9.65 -6.03
C GLY A 53 -2.65 9.50 -7.52
N PHE A 54 -3.22 8.49 -8.19
CA PHE A 54 -3.03 8.29 -9.64
C PHE A 54 -3.56 9.48 -10.45
N PHE A 55 -4.75 9.99 -10.10
CA PHE A 55 -5.30 11.19 -10.74
C PHE A 55 -4.40 12.42 -10.52
N MET A 56 -3.92 12.63 -9.30
CA MET A 56 -3.00 13.73 -8.98
C MET A 56 -1.65 13.58 -9.68
N SER A 57 -1.16 12.36 -9.89
CA SER A 57 0.06 12.14 -10.68
C SER A 57 -0.14 12.48 -12.17
N ALA A 58 -1.33 12.20 -12.73
CA ALA A 58 -1.61 12.45 -14.14
C ALA A 58 -1.97 13.91 -14.44
N ARG A 59 -2.72 14.58 -13.56
CA ARG A 59 -3.23 15.94 -13.80
C ARG A 59 -2.91 16.96 -12.71
N GLY A 60 -2.37 16.56 -11.57
CA GLY A 60 -2.13 17.46 -10.43
C GLY A 60 -1.15 18.59 -10.75
N HIS A 61 -0.17 18.36 -11.63
CA HIS A 61 0.78 19.41 -12.06
C HIS A 61 0.09 20.60 -12.75
N PHE A 62 -1.12 20.44 -13.29
CA PHE A 62 -1.86 21.56 -13.89
C PHE A 62 -2.63 22.41 -12.88
N ALA A 63 -2.91 21.88 -11.68
CA ALA A 63 -3.62 22.60 -10.64
C ALA A 63 -2.70 23.23 -9.59
N LEU A 64 -1.51 22.66 -9.38
CA LEU A 64 -0.56 23.15 -8.38
C LEU A 64 0.30 24.28 -8.91
N ASN A 65 0.80 25.11 -7.98
CA ASN A 65 1.78 26.12 -8.35
C ASN A 65 3.11 25.49 -8.78
N ILE A 66 3.51 25.72 -10.04
CA ILE A 66 4.69 25.12 -10.68
C ILE A 66 5.98 25.58 -9.99
N GLU A 67 6.04 26.84 -9.56
CA GLU A 67 7.21 27.43 -8.89
C GLU A 67 7.54 26.72 -7.57
N GLU A 68 6.51 26.19 -6.90
CA GLU A 68 6.63 25.48 -5.62
C GLU A 68 6.53 23.94 -5.78
N SER A 69 6.53 23.43 -7.01
CA SER A 69 6.37 21.98 -7.31
C SER A 69 7.39 21.11 -6.57
N ASN A 70 8.65 21.55 -6.51
CA ASN A 70 9.70 20.85 -5.76
C ASN A 70 9.42 20.79 -4.26
N ARG A 71 8.82 21.85 -3.71
CA ARG A 71 8.47 21.96 -2.30
C ARG A 71 7.28 21.06 -1.98
N HIS A 72 6.28 21.00 -2.86
CA HIS A 72 5.16 20.06 -2.76
C HIS A 72 5.65 18.61 -2.75
N HIS A 73 6.50 18.25 -3.71
CA HIS A 73 7.08 16.92 -3.79
C HIS A 73 7.89 16.56 -2.53
N SER A 74 8.68 17.49 -2.02
CA SER A 74 9.48 17.28 -0.81
C SER A 74 8.63 16.99 0.43
N VAL A 75 7.53 17.74 0.64
CA VAL A 75 6.62 17.52 1.77
C VAL A 75 5.92 16.17 1.67
N ILE A 76 5.36 15.84 0.50
CA ILE A 76 4.67 14.55 0.32
C ILE A 76 5.65 13.39 0.43
N ARG A 77 6.87 13.53 -0.11
CA ARG A 77 7.92 12.52 0.03
C ARG A 77 8.34 12.34 1.48
N PHE A 78 8.46 13.42 2.25
CA PHE A 78 8.77 13.35 3.68
C PHE A 78 7.67 12.63 4.46
N LEU A 79 6.40 12.95 4.20
CA LEU A 79 5.26 12.24 4.81
C LEU A 79 5.25 10.75 4.44
N ALA A 80 5.48 10.41 3.17
CA ALA A 80 5.55 9.03 2.72
C ALA A 80 6.68 8.25 3.40
N LEU A 81 7.87 8.87 3.54
CA LEU A 81 8.99 8.28 4.27
C LEU A 81 8.61 8.05 5.74
N LEU A 82 8.06 9.06 6.42
CA LEU A 82 7.67 8.93 7.82
C LEU A 82 6.63 7.81 8.03
N SER A 83 5.61 7.73 7.16
CA SER A 83 4.61 6.67 7.22
C SER A 83 5.20 5.28 6.95
N ASN A 84 6.13 5.18 5.99
CA ASN A 84 6.79 3.91 5.67
C ASN A 84 7.61 3.41 6.85
N GLU A 85 8.45 4.26 7.44
CA GLU A 85 9.24 3.93 8.64
C GLU A 85 8.33 3.56 9.82
N ALA A 86 7.23 4.29 10.02
CA ALA A 86 6.27 3.98 11.08
C ALA A 86 5.63 2.60 10.92
N ILE A 87 5.22 2.22 9.71
CA ILE A 87 4.62 0.91 9.44
C ILE A 87 5.65 -0.21 9.67
N PHE A 88 6.89 -0.04 9.20
CA PHE A 88 7.94 -1.03 9.43
C PHE A 88 8.30 -1.18 10.91
N LEU A 89 8.38 -0.07 11.64
CA LEU A 89 8.61 -0.09 13.09
C LEU A 89 7.48 -0.81 13.81
N LEU A 90 6.22 -0.42 13.56
CA LEU A 90 5.05 -1.03 14.19
C LEU A 90 4.97 -2.53 13.92
N ALA A 91 5.21 -2.94 12.68
CA ALA A 91 5.22 -4.34 12.32
C ALA A 91 6.36 -5.12 12.96
N GLY A 92 7.55 -4.53 13.08
CA GLY A 92 8.66 -5.12 13.82
C GLY A 92 8.31 -5.35 15.28
N VAL A 93 7.69 -4.35 15.93
CA VAL A 93 7.24 -4.46 17.33
C VAL A 93 6.15 -5.51 17.50
N VAL A 94 5.14 -5.54 16.62
CA VAL A 94 4.07 -6.55 16.66
C VAL A 94 4.63 -7.95 16.42
N SER A 95 5.50 -8.12 15.43
CA SER A 95 6.13 -9.41 15.16
C SER A 95 6.98 -9.89 16.34
N PHE A 96 7.72 -9.00 16.99
CA PHE A 96 8.49 -9.32 18.19
C PHE A 96 7.59 -9.78 19.36
N LYS A 97 6.46 -9.08 19.57
CA LYS A 97 5.46 -9.45 20.58
C LYS A 97 4.89 -10.85 20.31
N VAL A 98 4.48 -11.13 19.07
CA VAL A 98 3.93 -12.44 18.67
C VAL A 98 4.94 -13.56 18.90
N LEU A 99 6.22 -13.34 18.58
CA LEU A 99 7.27 -14.31 18.87
C LEU A 99 7.37 -14.59 20.37
N LEU A 100 7.50 -13.55 21.21
CA LEU A 100 7.61 -13.72 22.67
C LEU A 100 6.42 -14.44 23.30
N THR A 101 5.20 -14.12 22.89
CA THR A 101 3.98 -14.73 23.45
C THR A 101 3.70 -16.12 22.88
N GLY A 102 4.16 -16.40 21.64
CA GLY A 102 3.86 -17.63 20.92
C GLY A 102 4.94 -18.73 21.03
N TYR A 103 6.10 -18.45 21.63
CA TYR A 103 7.21 -19.42 21.77
C TYR A 103 6.81 -20.76 22.41
N SER A 104 5.72 -20.80 23.20
CA SER A 104 5.19 -22.02 23.82
C SER A 104 4.22 -22.82 22.93
N SER A 105 3.77 -22.29 21.79
CA SER A 105 2.71 -22.87 20.95
C SER A 105 3.07 -23.10 19.48
N PHE A 106 4.17 -22.53 18.97
CA PHE A 106 4.58 -22.77 17.58
C PHE A 106 5.18 -24.15 17.38
N LYS A 107 4.51 -24.97 16.56
CA LYS A 107 5.00 -26.30 16.19
C LYS A 107 6.03 -26.15 15.06
N PRO A 108 6.98 -27.10 14.91
CA PRO A 108 7.87 -27.13 13.74
C PRO A 108 7.11 -27.19 12.40
N GLN A 109 5.84 -27.58 12.43
CA GLN A 109 4.93 -27.57 11.27
C GLN A 109 4.62 -26.15 10.77
N ASP A 110 4.54 -25.15 11.66
CA ASP A 110 4.22 -23.76 11.27
C ASP A 110 5.36 -23.12 10.46
N TRP A 111 6.61 -23.49 10.77
CA TRP A 111 7.80 -23.08 10.00
C TRP A 111 7.83 -23.74 8.62
N LEU A 112 7.39 -25.00 8.52
CA LEU A 112 7.30 -25.69 7.23
C LEU A 112 6.19 -25.09 6.35
N GLU A 113 5.07 -24.72 6.96
CA GLU A 113 3.98 -24.00 6.29
C GLU A 113 4.44 -22.62 5.78
N LEU A 114 5.29 -21.92 6.54
CA LEU A 114 5.88 -20.64 6.12
C LEU A 114 6.77 -20.78 4.87
N VAL A 115 7.67 -21.77 4.88
CA VAL A 115 8.54 -22.06 3.72
C VAL A 115 7.69 -22.47 2.51
N PHE A 116 6.68 -23.32 2.73
CA PHE A 116 5.75 -23.71 1.68
C PHE A 116 5.01 -22.50 1.10
N LEU A 117 4.46 -21.63 1.95
CA LEU A 117 3.77 -20.40 1.55
C LEU A 117 4.70 -19.48 0.73
N TYR A 118 5.97 -19.36 1.11
CA TYR A 118 6.96 -18.60 0.36
C TYR A 118 7.10 -19.12 -1.08
N PHE A 119 7.23 -20.44 -1.28
CA PHE A 119 7.28 -21.03 -2.61
C PHE A 119 5.98 -20.87 -3.40
N VAL A 120 4.82 -21.00 -2.75
CA VAL A 120 3.51 -20.80 -3.42
C VAL A 120 3.36 -19.35 -3.91
N ILE A 121 3.75 -18.36 -3.09
CA ILE A 121 3.69 -16.94 -3.47
C ILE A 121 4.62 -16.66 -4.67
N HIS A 122 5.84 -17.21 -4.66
CA HIS A 122 6.77 -17.05 -5.79
C HIS A 122 6.28 -17.77 -7.04
N GLY A 123 5.73 -18.98 -6.90
CA GLY A 123 5.18 -19.76 -8.00
C GLY A 123 3.97 -19.08 -8.65
N THR A 124 3.02 -18.60 -7.86
CA THR A 124 1.85 -17.85 -8.38
C THR A 124 2.25 -16.56 -9.08
N ARG A 125 3.25 -15.85 -8.55
CA ARG A 125 3.79 -14.65 -9.22
C ARG A 125 4.47 -14.98 -10.54
N ALA A 126 5.32 -16.02 -10.58
CA ALA A 126 5.95 -16.47 -11.81
C ALA A 126 4.90 -16.85 -12.85
N LEU A 127 3.83 -17.55 -12.44
CA LEU A 127 2.72 -17.91 -13.32
C LEU A 127 2.01 -16.69 -13.89
N ILE A 128 1.63 -15.72 -13.05
CA ILE A 128 0.95 -14.49 -13.50
C ILE A 128 1.86 -13.69 -14.45
N LEU A 129 3.16 -13.59 -14.15
CA LEU A 129 4.13 -12.92 -15.01
C LEU A 129 4.28 -13.65 -16.35
N LEU A 130 4.35 -14.98 -16.37
CA LEU A 130 4.44 -15.77 -17.61
C LEU A 130 3.17 -15.65 -18.47
N LEU A 131 1.99 -15.71 -17.86
CA LEU A 131 0.71 -15.53 -18.56
C LEU A 131 0.55 -14.11 -19.11
N SER A 132 1.04 -13.11 -18.38
CA SER A 132 0.96 -11.70 -18.78
C SER A 132 2.12 -11.29 -19.68
N PHE A 133 3.19 -12.08 -19.75
CA PHE A 133 4.39 -11.81 -20.56
C PHE A 133 4.08 -11.51 -22.04
N PRO A 134 3.21 -12.27 -22.75
CA PRO A 134 2.86 -11.93 -24.13
C PRO A 134 2.15 -10.58 -24.27
N LEU A 135 1.38 -10.14 -23.28
CA LEU A 135 0.73 -8.83 -23.26
C LEU A 135 1.75 -7.73 -22.95
N LEU A 136 2.59 -7.94 -21.93
CA LEU A 136 3.66 -7.03 -21.49
C LEU A 136 4.72 -6.81 -22.58
N ARG A 137 4.96 -7.81 -23.44
CA ARG A 137 5.88 -7.68 -24.57
C ARG A 137 5.27 -6.92 -25.75
N ARG A 138 3.93 -6.90 -25.87
CA ARG A 138 3.20 -6.23 -26.97
C ARG A 138 2.82 -4.78 -26.65
N TRP A 139 2.78 -4.38 -25.39
CA TRP A 139 2.41 -3.02 -24.98
C TRP A 139 3.63 -2.16 -24.58
N GLY A 140 3.72 -0.96 -25.15
CA GLY A 140 4.73 0.05 -24.78
C GLY A 140 6.16 -0.29 -25.24
N TYR A 141 7.14 -0.11 -24.35
CA TYR A 141 8.57 -0.35 -24.61
C TYR A 141 8.96 -1.83 -24.69
N GLY A 142 8.04 -2.75 -24.32
CA GLY A 142 8.25 -4.20 -24.31
C GLY A 142 9.07 -4.67 -23.11
N CYS A 143 8.51 -5.56 -22.28
CA CYS A 143 9.22 -6.12 -21.13
C CYS A 143 10.25 -7.18 -21.55
N SER A 144 11.51 -6.97 -21.18
CA SER A 144 12.59 -7.94 -21.35
C SER A 144 12.53 -9.05 -20.29
N VAL A 145 13.12 -10.21 -20.58
CA VAL A 145 13.20 -11.33 -19.62
C VAL A 145 13.96 -10.92 -18.34
N LYS A 146 14.94 -10.01 -18.47
CA LYS A 146 15.70 -9.47 -17.33
C LYS A 146 14.80 -8.63 -16.42
N GLU A 147 13.97 -7.77 -17.00
CA GLU A 147 13.00 -6.97 -16.23
C GLU A 147 11.93 -7.85 -15.60
N ALA A 148 11.46 -8.89 -16.29
CA ALA A 148 10.51 -9.85 -15.72
C ALA A 148 11.08 -10.59 -14.51
N LEU A 149 12.36 -10.97 -14.54
CA LEU A 149 13.06 -11.54 -13.38
C LEU A 149 13.17 -10.52 -12.24
N VAL A 150 13.51 -9.27 -12.53
CA VAL A 150 13.53 -8.19 -11.52
C VAL A 150 12.12 -7.99 -10.93
N CYS A 151 11.05 -8.06 -11.73
CA CYS A 151 9.68 -7.98 -11.24
C CYS A 151 9.27 -9.16 -10.36
N LEU A 152 9.79 -10.36 -10.62
CA LEU A 152 9.53 -11.54 -9.80
C LEU A 152 10.04 -11.34 -8.37
N PHE A 153 11.28 -10.86 -8.23
CA PHE A 153 11.95 -10.65 -6.94
C PHE A 153 11.65 -9.28 -6.30
N GLY A 154 11.34 -8.25 -7.09
CA GLY A 154 11.15 -6.88 -6.62
C GLY A 154 9.86 -6.65 -5.81
N GLY A 155 8.93 -7.59 -5.83
CA GLY A 155 7.67 -7.49 -5.07
C GLY A 155 7.68 -8.22 -3.72
N LEU A 156 8.82 -8.55 -3.13
CA LEU A 156 8.85 -9.14 -1.78
C LEU A 156 8.20 -8.15 -0.79
N ARG A 157 7.09 -8.57 -0.18
CA ARG A 157 6.23 -7.86 0.80
C ARG A 157 6.52 -6.36 1.03
N GLY A 158 5.67 -5.49 0.47
CA GLY A 158 5.71 -4.05 0.73
C GLY A 158 4.94 -3.62 1.98
N ALA A 159 5.12 -2.36 2.38
CA ALA A 159 4.45 -1.74 3.53
C ALA A 159 2.92 -1.90 3.53
N VAL A 160 2.27 -1.94 2.35
CA VAL A 160 0.82 -2.12 2.25
C VAL A 160 0.36 -3.49 2.73
N GLY A 161 1.09 -4.57 2.40
CA GLY A 161 0.74 -5.92 2.88
C GLY A 161 0.89 -6.04 4.39
N LEU A 162 1.89 -5.35 4.93
CA LEU A 162 2.15 -5.29 6.37
C LEU A 162 1.06 -4.50 7.11
N ALA A 163 0.63 -3.36 6.55
CA ALA A 163 -0.48 -2.58 7.08
C ALA A 163 -1.79 -3.40 7.12
N MET A 164 -2.09 -4.17 6.06
CA MET A 164 -3.26 -5.04 6.03
C MET A 164 -3.18 -6.14 7.09
N ALA A 165 -1.99 -6.72 7.32
CA ALA A 165 -1.80 -7.71 8.39
C ALA A 165 -2.02 -7.10 9.78
N LEU A 166 -1.55 -5.88 10.02
CA LEU A 166 -1.81 -5.14 11.26
C LEU A 166 -3.30 -4.84 11.45
N MET A 167 -4.02 -4.50 10.38
CA MET A 167 -5.47 -4.30 10.45
C MET A 167 -6.20 -5.58 10.86
N VAL A 168 -5.81 -6.74 10.30
CA VAL A 168 -6.37 -8.04 10.65
C VAL A 168 -5.98 -8.44 12.07
N GLU A 169 -4.75 -8.15 12.49
CA GLU A 169 -4.32 -8.34 13.87
C GLU A 169 -5.12 -7.47 14.84
N HIS A 170 -5.69 -6.34 14.44
CA HIS A 170 -6.51 -5.53 15.34
C HIS A 170 -8.02 -5.86 15.30
N ASP A 171 -8.47 -6.72 14.38
CA ASP A 171 -9.89 -7.05 14.25
C ASP A 171 -10.34 -8.01 15.36
N SER A 172 -11.19 -7.52 16.26
CA SER A 172 -11.72 -8.25 17.41
C SER A 172 -12.75 -9.33 17.08
N ARG A 173 -13.15 -9.44 15.80
CA ARG A 173 -14.08 -10.49 15.33
C ARG A 173 -13.39 -11.83 15.09
N LEU A 174 -12.06 -11.85 15.07
CA LEU A 174 -11.25 -13.04 14.79
C LEU A 174 -10.67 -13.62 16.08
N ASP A 175 -10.60 -14.95 16.15
CA ASP A 175 -10.00 -15.66 17.27
C ASP A 175 -8.50 -15.33 17.42
N ASP A 176 -8.02 -15.23 18.65
CA ASP A 176 -6.65 -14.80 18.96
C ASP A 176 -5.59 -15.73 18.34
N SER A 177 -5.90 -17.03 18.23
CA SER A 177 -5.02 -18.01 17.58
C SER A 177 -4.86 -17.74 16.07
N THR A 178 -5.93 -17.31 15.41
CA THR A 178 -5.95 -17.03 13.97
C THR A 178 -5.24 -15.71 13.66
N ARG A 179 -5.44 -14.69 14.51
CA ARG A 179 -4.74 -13.40 14.41
C ARG A 179 -3.23 -13.57 14.53
N ALA A 180 -2.78 -14.35 15.52
CA ALA A 180 -1.36 -14.65 15.72
C ALA A 180 -0.75 -15.41 14.53
N ARG A 181 -1.48 -16.36 13.94
CA ARG A 181 -1.03 -17.14 12.78
C ARG A 181 -0.90 -16.29 11.51
N ILE A 182 -1.87 -15.41 11.26
CA ILE A 182 -1.82 -14.46 10.13
C ILE A 182 -0.68 -13.47 10.30
N ALA A 183 -0.49 -12.94 11.51
CA ALA A 183 0.63 -12.04 11.81
C ALA A 183 1.98 -12.73 11.58
N PHE A 184 2.15 -13.97 12.06
CA PHE A 184 3.36 -14.77 11.87
C PHE A 184 3.65 -15.05 10.38
N HIS A 185 2.65 -15.50 9.61
CA HIS A 185 2.81 -15.75 8.18
C HIS A 185 2.95 -14.49 7.34
N THR A 186 2.65 -13.30 7.88
CA THR A 186 2.87 -12.05 7.15
C THR A 186 4.24 -11.43 7.47
N SER A 187 4.77 -11.64 8.68
CA SER A 187 6.06 -11.11 9.10
C SER A 187 7.26 -11.97 8.67
N GLY A 188 7.08 -13.28 8.48
CA GLY A 188 8.09 -14.21 7.94
C GLY A 188 7.96 -14.40 6.43
#